data_AF-A0A8D0E6V0-F1
#
_entry.id   AF-A0A8D0E6V0-F1
#
_cell.length_a   1.000
_cell.length_b   1.000
_cell.length_c   1.000
_cell.angle_alpha   90.00
_cell.angle_beta   90.00
_cell.angle_gamma   90.00
#
_symmetry.space_group_name_H-M   'P 1'
#
loop_
_entity.id
_entity.type
_entity.pdbx_description
1 polymer ?
#
loop_
_entity_poly.entity_id
_entity_poly.type
_entity_poly.pdbx_seq_one_letter_code
_entity_poly.pdbx_strand_id
1 'polypeptide(L)'
;MSFLSLQGPSPEWLMFHPFTPADLFNLSAEIIETHGTCLLNITWTIAADASIRFLNATKICVMTLGNPICIRCDYTEEFPNHPSGMTKLSWQFHYVGFPVEEDTDYFIDAFNLPPANPNSDDPQKTIELNSPSCEHNVLKYCGTCVEKGKYKFNTDSILLVMIKYCILKSV
;
A
#
# COMPACT_ATOMS: atom_id res chain seq x y z
N MET A 1 5.25 12.63 -14.91
CA MET A 1 5.61 11.51 -14.03
C MET A 1 4.91 10.26 -14.55
N SER A 2 5.67 9.31 -15.06
CA SER A 2 5.20 8.14 -15.81
C SER A 2 4.94 6.95 -14.88
N PHE A 3 3.73 6.40 -14.93
CA PHE A 3 3.34 5.20 -14.20
C PHE A 3 3.77 3.95 -14.97
N LEU A 4 4.55 3.08 -14.36
CA LEU A 4 4.66 1.69 -14.80
C LEU A 4 3.82 0.85 -13.84
N SER A 5 2.81 0.15 -14.36
CA SER A 5 2.29 -1.02 -13.69
C SER A 5 3.43 -2.02 -13.59
N LEU A 6 4.09 -2.07 -12.43
CA LEU A 6 5.26 -2.91 -12.17
C LEU A 6 4.78 -4.32 -11.77
N GLN A 7 4.05 -4.98 -12.66
CA GLN A 7 3.59 -6.38 -12.52
C GLN A 7 4.74 -7.41 -12.59
N GLY A 8 5.98 -7.01 -12.29
CA GLY A 8 7.17 -7.84 -12.28
C GLY A 8 8.13 -7.47 -11.14
N PRO A 9 9.22 -8.22 -10.94
CA PRO A 9 10.23 -7.91 -9.94
C PRO A 9 10.80 -6.51 -10.18
N SER A 10 11.04 -5.73 -9.12
CA SER A 10 11.58 -4.39 -9.29
C SER A 10 13.00 -4.50 -9.87
N PRO A 11 13.46 -3.59 -10.75
CA PRO A 11 14.79 -3.70 -11.37
C PRO A 11 15.94 -3.85 -10.36
N GLU A 12 15.78 -3.27 -9.17
CA GLU A 12 16.72 -3.35 -8.06
C GLU A 12 16.98 -4.78 -7.56
N TRP A 13 16.09 -5.74 -7.86
CA TRP A 13 16.25 -7.14 -7.47
C TRP A 13 17.37 -7.87 -8.23
N LEU A 14 17.78 -7.33 -9.38
CA LEU A 14 18.76 -7.97 -10.26
C LEU A 14 20.19 -7.43 -10.02
N MET A 15 20.38 -6.60 -9.00
CA MET A 15 21.65 -5.93 -8.75
C MET A 15 22.06 -6.00 -7.28
N PHE A 16 23.36 -5.99 -7.04
CA PHE A 16 23.92 -5.93 -5.69
C PHE A 16 23.95 -4.49 -5.20
N HIS A 17 23.52 -4.28 -3.96
CA HIS A 17 23.51 -2.99 -3.28
C HIS A 17 24.47 -3.03 -2.08
N PRO A 18 25.42 -2.09 -1.97
CA PRO A 18 26.32 -2.04 -0.82
C PRO A 18 25.58 -1.71 0.48
N PHE A 19 24.44 -1.01 0.40
CA PHE A 19 23.56 -0.70 1.52
C PHE A 19 22.10 -0.80 1.08
N THR A 20 21.26 -1.34 1.95
CA THR A 20 19.81 -1.47 1.73
C THR A 20 19.05 -0.81 2.89
N PRO A 21 17.86 -0.27 2.65
CA PRO A 21 17.02 0.28 3.70
C PRO A 21 16.57 -0.81 4.68
N ALA A 22 16.25 -0.39 5.90
CA ALA A 22 15.59 -1.22 6.89
C ALA A 22 14.14 -1.54 6.48
N ASP A 23 13.58 -2.53 7.17
CA ASP A 23 12.16 -2.90 7.06
C ASP A 23 11.22 -1.73 7.37
N LEU A 24 10.08 -1.71 6.67
CA LEU A 24 8.93 -0.91 7.09
C LEU A 24 8.28 -1.51 8.34
N PHE A 25 7.49 -0.75 9.07
CA PHE A 25 6.75 -1.23 10.24
C PHE A 25 5.32 -0.70 10.27
N ASN A 26 4.51 -1.23 11.19
CA ASN A 26 3.09 -0.89 11.33
C ASN A 26 2.32 -0.99 10.01
N LEU A 27 2.59 -2.05 9.21
CA LEU A 27 1.78 -2.36 8.05
C LEU A 27 0.37 -2.73 8.51
N SER A 28 -0.63 -1.99 8.04
CA SER A 28 -2.04 -2.25 8.31
C SER A 28 -2.89 -1.99 7.07
N ALA A 29 -4.06 -2.61 7.02
CA ALA A 29 -5.03 -2.38 5.96
C ALA A 29 -6.43 -2.33 6.54
N GLU A 30 -7.25 -1.46 5.96
CA GLU A 30 -8.66 -1.30 6.30
C GLU A 30 -9.48 -1.18 5.02
N ILE A 31 -10.72 -1.67 5.04
CA ILE A 31 -11.67 -1.44 3.95
C ILE A 31 -12.33 -0.09 4.19
N ILE A 32 -12.27 0.80 3.21
CA ILE A 32 -12.97 2.08 3.24
C ILE A 32 -13.95 2.18 2.08
N GLU A 33 -15.08 2.84 2.32
CA GLU A 33 -16.05 3.18 1.29
C GLU A 33 -15.81 4.62 0.83
N THR A 34 -15.81 4.84 -0.47
CA THR A 34 -15.59 6.13 -1.10
C THR A 34 -16.45 6.25 -2.35
N HIS A 35 -17.49 7.08 -2.28
CA HIS A 35 -18.41 7.37 -3.39
C HIS A 35 -19.03 6.11 -4.03
N GLY A 36 -19.46 5.16 -3.20
CA GLY A 36 -20.02 3.88 -3.60
C GLY A 36 -18.98 2.88 -4.08
N THR A 37 -17.68 3.10 -3.86
CA THR A 37 -16.63 2.12 -4.19
C THR A 37 -15.88 1.75 -2.93
N CYS A 38 -15.68 0.46 -2.70
CA CYS A 38 -14.89 -0.01 -1.56
C CYS A 38 -13.46 -0.33 -1.98
N LEU A 39 -12.52 0.25 -1.24
CA LEU A 39 -11.10 0.22 -1.54
C LEU A 39 -10.32 -0.18 -0.28
N LEU A 40 -9.18 -0.84 -0.47
CA LEU A 40 -8.22 -1.03 0.61
C LEU A 40 -7.47 0.28 0.86
N ASN A 41 -7.46 0.70 2.12
CA ASN A 41 -6.59 1.73 2.67
C ASN A 41 -5.42 1.06 3.40
N ILE A 42 -4.27 1.00 2.73
CA ILE A 42 -3.07 0.35 3.25
C ILE A 42 -2.18 1.43 3.85
N THR A 43 -1.80 1.28 5.11
CA THR A 43 -0.94 2.19 5.84
C THR A 43 0.36 1.47 6.23
N TRP A 44 1.49 2.18 6.15
CA TRP A 44 2.77 1.68 6.62
C TRP A 44 3.60 2.82 7.20
N THR A 45 4.66 2.48 7.91
CA THR A 45 5.56 3.46 8.52
C THR A 45 7.02 3.13 8.23
N ILE A 46 7.81 4.18 8.00
CA ILE A 46 9.24 4.12 7.73
C ILE A 46 10.00 4.74 8.90
N ALA A 47 11.09 4.09 9.31
CA ALA A 47 11.91 4.50 10.45
C ALA A 47 12.90 5.58 10.03
N ALA A 48 13.09 6.61 10.88
CA ALA A 48 14.19 7.56 10.76
C ALA A 48 15.51 7.01 11.28
N ASP A 49 15.91 5.83 10.80
CA ASP A 49 17.25 5.31 11.06
C ASP A 49 18.26 5.74 9.97
N ALA A 50 19.53 5.38 10.15
CA ALA A 50 20.59 5.76 9.23
C ALA A 50 20.49 5.07 7.85
N SER A 51 19.60 4.09 7.67
CA SER A 51 19.39 3.40 6.40
C SER A 51 18.41 4.14 5.48
N ILE A 52 17.59 5.06 6.01
CA ILE A 52 16.56 5.77 5.23
C ILE A 52 17.13 6.59 4.07
N ARG A 53 18.39 7.04 4.17
CA ARG A 53 19.10 7.70 3.05
C ARG A 53 19.31 6.83 1.83
N PHE A 54 19.16 5.51 1.97
CA PHE A 54 19.24 4.54 0.87
C PHE A 54 17.85 4.07 0.41
N LEU A 55 16.78 4.59 1.01
CA LEU A 55 15.41 4.24 0.67
C LEU A 55 14.98 5.01 -0.59
N ASN A 56 14.74 4.28 -1.68
CA ASN A 56 14.27 4.84 -2.94
C ASN A 56 12.75 4.81 -3.05
N ALA A 57 12.14 3.70 -2.60
CA ALA A 57 10.72 3.48 -2.76
C ALA A 57 10.19 2.44 -1.77
N THR A 58 8.87 2.35 -1.65
CA THR A 58 8.20 1.18 -1.06
C THR A 58 7.32 0.54 -2.13
N LYS A 59 7.38 -0.78 -2.26
CA LYS A 59 6.50 -1.56 -3.14
C LYS A 59 5.46 -2.26 -2.30
N ILE A 60 4.21 -2.21 -2.75
CA ILE A 60 3.08 -2.86 -2.10
C ILE A 60 2.41 -3.76 -3.14
N CYS A 61 2.23 -5.03 -2.80
CA CYS A 61 1.58 -6.02 -3.65
C CYS A 61 0.39 -6.61 -2.91
N VAL A 62 -0.76 -6.63 -3.56
CA VAL A 62 -1.98 -7.24 -3.03
C VAL A 62 -2.27 -8.48 -3.85
N MET A 63 -2.43 -9.61 -3.16
CA MET A 63 -2.70 -10.92 -3.73
C MET A 63 -4.01 -11.47 -3.18
N THR A 64 -4.83 -12.01 -4.07
CA THR A 64 -6.04 -12.78 -3.74
C THR A 64 -5.92 -14.15 -4.43
N LEU A 65 -6.95 -14.62 -5.14
CA LEU A 65 -6.90 -15.76 -6.05
C LEU A 65 -6.50 -15.29 -7.46
N GLY A 66 -5.21 -15.05 -7.69
CA GLY A 66 -4.73 -14.63 -9.01
C GLY A 66 -3.35 -13.99 -9.01
N ASN A 67 -3.05 -13.27 -10.09
CA ASN A 67 -1.80 -12.52 -10.18
C ASN A 67 -1.81 -11.34 -9.21
N PRO A 68 -0.70 -11.09 -8.48
CA PRO A 68 -0.63 -9.97 -7.56
C PRO A 68 -0.70 -8.64 -8.32
N ILE A 69 -1.45 -7.68 -7.76
CA ILE A 69 -1.46 -6.31 -8.25
C ILE A 69 -0.53 -5.51 -7.36
N CYS A 70 0.49 -4.90 -7.97
CA CYS A 70 1.49 -4.12 -7.23
C CYS A 70 1.47 -2.65 -7.60
N ILE A 71 1.77 -1.81 -6.61
CA ILE A 71 2.11 -0.39 -6.76
C ILE A 71 3.51 -0.12 -6.23
N ARG A 72 4.10 0.99 -6.67
CA ARG A 72 5.39 1.49 -6.18
C ARG A 72 5.22 2.95 -5.75
N CYS A 73 5.65 3.24 -4.53
CA CYS A 73 5.71 4.56 -3.94
C CYS A 73 7.15 5.07 -4.03
N ASP A 74 7.47 5.87 -5.04
CA ASP A 74 8.80 6.48 -5.16
C ASP A 74 8.94 7.71 -4.25
N TYR A 75 10.01 7.73 -3.45
CA TYR A 75 10.37 8.87 -2.62
C TYR A 75 11.34 9.76 -3.40
N THR A 76 10.85 10.93 -3.82
CA THR A 76 11.63 11.85 -4.68
C THR A 76 12.33 12.95 -3.89
N GLU A 77 11.90 13.17 -2.64
CA GLU A 77 12.51 14.13 -1.74
C GLU A 77 13.38 13.41 -0.72
N GLU A 78 14.50 14.02 -0.35
CA GLU A 78 15.37 13.47 0.69
C GLU A 78 14.68 13.54 2.06
N PHE A 79 14.70 12.43 2.79
CA PHE A 79 14.28 12.44 4.18
C PHE A 79 15.25 13.29 5.00
N PRO A 80 14.78 14.24 5.81
CA PRO A 80 15.66 15.14 6.55
C PRO A 80 16.57 14.36 7.50
N ASN A 81 17.88 14.57 7.36
CA ASN A 81 18.88 14.02 8.26
C ASN A 81 18.74 14.69 9.64
N HIS A 82 18.44 13.91 10.67
CA HIS A 82 18.34 14.45 12.02
C HIS A 82 19.69 14.43 12.74
N PRO A 83 20.01 15.50 13.51
CA PRO A 83 21.15 15.47 14.43
C PRO A 83 20.90 14.42 15.52
N SER A 84 21.95 13.64 15.80
CA SER A 84 21.99 12.54 16.75
C SER A 84 21.36 12.94 18.10
N GLY A 85 20.18 12.41 18.44
CA GLY A 85 19.55 12.66 19.74
C GLY A 85 18.01 12.61 19.77
N MET A 86 17.34 12.77 18.62
CA MET A 86 15.88 12.56 18.51
C MET A 86 15.58 11.14 18.03
N THR A 87 15.27 10.24 18.96
CA THR A 87 15.19 8.78 18.76
C THR A 87 13.83 8.26 18.29
N LYS A 88 12.94 9.09 17.69
CA LYS A 88 11.56 8.62 17.43
C LYS A 88 10.77 9.33 16.32
N LEU A 89 11.43 9.83 15.28
CA LEU A 89 10.69 10.28 14.09
C LEU A 89 10.43 9.11 13.16
N SER A 90 9.23 9.08 12.61
CA SER A 90 8.79 8.05 11.67
C SER A 90 7.83 8.67 10.69
N TRP A 91 7.92 8.29 9.42
CA TRP A 91 7.02 8.78 8.38
C TRP A 91 5.96 7.73 8.12
N GLN A 92 4.70 8.10 8.37
CA GLN A 92 3.57 7.25 8.05
C GLN A 92 3.08 7.59 6.64
N PHE A 93 2.86 6.56 5.84
CA PHE A 93 2.30 6.68 4.51
C PHE A 93 1.04 5.85 4.41
N HIS A 94 0.18 6.22 3.48
CA HIS A 94 -0.96 5.39 3.12
C HIS A 94 -1.23 5.43 1.63
N TYR A 95 -1.91 4.39 1.16
CA TYR A 95 -2.40 4.27 -0.21
C TYR A 95 -3.81 3.70 -0.21
N VAL A 96 -4.69 4.38 -0.94
CA VAL A 96 -6.07 3.96 -1.20
C VAL A 96 -6.21 3.71 -2.69
N GLY A 97 -6.60 2.50 -3.08
CA GLY A 97 -6.89 2.27 -4.51
C GLY A 97 -6.99 0.83 -4.98
N PHE A 98 -6.78 -0.17 -4.12
CA PHE A 98 -7.06 -1.56 -4.50
C PHE A 98 -8.55 -1.86 -4.30
N PRO A 99 -9.28 -2.32 -5.34
CA PRO A 99 -10.69 -2.64 -5.22
C PRO A 99 -10.93 -3.83 -4.29
N VAL A 100 -12.06 -3.78 -3.58
CA VAL A 100 -12.49 -4.84 -2.65
C VAL A 100 -13.67 -5.62 -3.25
N GLU A 101 -13.56 -6.94 -3.19
CA GLU A 101 -14.55 -7.95 -3.50
C GLU A 101 -15.07 -8.53 -2.18
N GLU A 102 -16.29 -9.06 -2.16
CA GLU A 102 -16.86 -9.72 -0.98
C GLU A 102 -16.24 -11.11 -0.78
N ASP A 103 -16.28 -11.63 0.46
CA ASP A 103 -15.85 -12.99 0.81
C ASP A 103 -14.46 -13.36 0.24
N THR A 104 -13.52 -12.43 0.31
CA THR A 104 -12.20 -12.53 -0.34
C THR A 104 -11.07 -12.34 0.67
N ASP A 105 -10.10 -13.25 0.64
CA ASP A 105 -8.86 -13.14 1.41
C ASP A 105 -7.82 -12.33 0.62
N TYR A 106 -7.29 -11.29 1.25
CA TYR A 106 -6.24 -10.43 0.73
C TYR A 106 -4.95 -10.64 1.50
N PHE A 107 -3.90 -11.06 0.80
CA PHE A 107 -2.53 -11.06 1.29
C PHE A 107 -1.83 -9.80 0.79
N ILE A 108 -1.36 -8.97 1.72
CA ILE A 108 -0.79 -7.66 1.43
C ILE A 108 0.67 -7.69 1.83
N ASP A 109 1.52 -7.69 0.82
CA ASP A 109 2.97 -7.67 0.95
C ASP A 109 3.49 -6.26 0.74
N ALA A 110 4.38 -5.83 1.63
CA ALA A 110 5.07 -4.57 1.47
C ALA A 110 6.56 -4.71 1.82
N PHE A 111 7.40 -4.06 1.02
CA PHE A 111 8.84 -4.03 1.22
C PHE A 111 9.45 -2.74 0.69
N ASN A 112 10.56 -2.34 1.32
CA ASN A 112 11.33 -1.17 0.91
C ASN A 112 12.29 -1.52 -0.24
N LEU A 113 12.61 -0.52 -1.05
CA LEU A 113 13.51 -0.63 -2.20
C LEU A 113 14.72 0.28 -2.02
N PRO A 114 15.94 -0.18 -2.37
CA PRO A 114 16.25 -1.50 -2.93
C PRO A 114 16.00 -2.65 -1.93
N PRO A 115 15.65 -3.86 -2.41
CA PRO A 115 15.47 -5.02 -1.55
C PRO A 115 16.83 -5.48 -0.98
N ALA A 116 16.80 -6.44 -0.06
CA ALA A 116 18.03 -7.09 0.38
C ALA A 116 18.76 -7.78 -0.78
N ASN A 117 20.06 -7.97 -0.63
CA ASN A 117 20.88 -8.61 -1.64
C ASN A 117 20.51 -10.09 -1.81
N PRO A 118 20.70 -10.68 -3.01
CA PRO A 118 20.48 -12.10 -3.23
C PRO A 118 21.17 -12.97 -2.17
N ASN A 119 20.44 -13.96 -1.63
CA ASN A 119 20.84 -14.84 -0.52
C ASN A 119 20.87 -14.20 0.87
N SER A 120 20.32 -12.99 1.02
CA SER A 120 20.01 -12.39 2.32
C SER A 120 18.52 -12.60 2.64
N ASP A 121 18.12 -12.42 3.89
CA ASP A 121 16.70 -12.41 4.25
C ASP A 121 16.01 -11.24 3.54
N ASP A 122 14.89 -11.51 2.86
CA ASP A 122 14.10 -10.48 2.19
C ASP A 122 13.29 -9.68 3.23
N PRO A 123 13.54 -8.35 3.36
CA PRO A 123 12.82 -7.48 4.27
C PRO A 123 11.40 -7.22 3.74
N GLN A 124 10.51 -8.18 3.98
CA GLN A 124 9.10 -8.15 3.60
C GLN A 124 8.21 -8.25 4.83
N LYS A 125 7.17 -7.42 4.85
CA LYS A 125 6.05 -7.59 5.78
C LYS A 125 4.80 -7.99 5.04
N THR A 126 4.10 -8.96 5.61
CA THR A 126 2.83 -9.47 5.10
C THR A 126 1.77 -9.34 6.16
N ILE A 127 0.58 -8.87 5.76
CA ILE A 127 -0.64 -8.95 6.55
C ILE A 127 -1.74 -9.61 5.74
N GLU A 128 -2.73 -10.13 6.43
CA GLU A 128 -3.93 -10.71 5.85
C GLU A 128 -5.15 -9.88 6.22
N LEU A 129 -6.05 -9.68 5.26
CA LEU A 129 -7.34 -9.04 5.47
C LEU A 129 -8.41 -9.86 4.76
N ASN A 130 -9.40 -10.34 5.52
CA ASN A 130 -10.58 -10.99 4.96
C ASN A 130 -11.69 -9.94 4.77
N SER A 131 -12.21 -9.83 3.56
CA SER A 131 -13.40 -9.04 3.31
C SER A 131 -14.66 -9.87 3.64
N PRO A 132 -15.64 -9.27 4.34
CA PRO A 132 -16.86 -9.98 4.69
C PRO A 132 -17.81 -10.10 3.49
N SER A 133 -18.99 -10.68 3.69
CA SER A 133 -20.05 -10.69 2.68
C SER A 133 -20.72 -9.32 2.51
N CYS A 134 -21.45 -9.12 1.42
CA CYS A 134 -22.23 -7.90 1.17
C CYS A 134 -23.33 -7.59 2.20
N GLU A 135 -23.70 -8.55 3.06
CA GLU A 135 -24.66 -8.32 4.15
C GLU A 135 -24.01 -7.58 5.33
N HIS A 136 -22.68 -7.60 5.42
CA HIS A 136 -21.94 -6.96 6.49
C HIS A 136 -21.90 -5.43 6.31
N ASN A 137 -22.00 -4.69 7.42
CA ASN A 137 -22.07 -3.22 7.40
C ASN A 137 -20.89 -2.53 6.70
N VAL A 138 -19.73 -3.18 6.67
CA VAL A 138 -18.52 -2.69 6.00
C VAL A 138 -18.68 -2.65 4.48
N LEU A 139 -19.33 -3.67 3.89
CA LEU A 139 -19.47 -3.77 2.43
C LEU A 139 -20.86 -3.41 1.90
N LYS A 140 -21.87 -3.29 2.76
CA LYS A 140 -23.26 -3.05 2.38
C LYS A 140 -23.47 -1.86 1.43
N TYR A 141 -22.60 -0.84 1.51
CA TYR A 141 -22.68 0.37 0.69
C TYR A 141 -21.73 0.36 -0.52
N CYS A 142 -20.93 -0.69 -0.70
CA CYS A 142 -20.14 -0.85 -1.90
C CYS A 142 -21.05 -1.04 -3.10
N GLY A 143 -20.77 -0.35 -4.20
CA GLY A 143 -21.53 -0.42 -5.45
C GLY A 143 -21.63 -1.84 -5.98
N THR A 144 -20.56 -2.63 -5.86
CA THR A 144 -20.54 -4.07 -6.21
C THR A 144 -21.60 -4.87 -5.45
N CYS A 145 -21.79 -4.59 -4.17
CA CYS A 145 -22.80 -5.23 -3.33
C CYS A 145 -24.22 -4.73 -3.62
N VAL A 146 -24.36 -3.44 -3.93
CA VAL A 146 -25.66 -2.84 -4.23
C VAL A 146 -26.17 -3.25 -5.62
N GLU A 147 -25.28 -3.42 -6.59
CA GLU A 147 -25.64 -3.97 -7.91
C GLU A 147 -26.08 -5.44 -7.82
N LYS A 148 -25.45 -6.22 -6.93
CA LYS A 148 -25.82 -7.63 -6.68
C LYS A 148 -27.08 -7.79 -5.82
N GLY A 149 -27.45 -6.79 -5.01
CA GLY A 149 -28.59 -6.85 -4.10
C GLY A 149 -29.46 -5.60 -4.11
N LYS A 150 -30.68 -5.70 -4.69
CA LYS A 150 -31.97 -4.96 -4.51
C LYS A 150 -32.03 -3.50 -3.96
N TYR A 151 -30.94 -2.76 -3.80
CA TYR A 151 -30.95 -1.40 -3.30
C TYR A 151 -30.66 -0.45 -4.47
N LYS A 152 -31.52 0.57 -4.65
CA LYS A 152 -31.35 1.56 -5.72
C LYS A 152 -30.48 2.70 -5.20
N PHE A 153 -29.30 2.89 -5.79
CA PHE A 153 -28.59 4.16 -5.65
C PHE A 153 -29.22 5.21 -6.56
N ASN A 154 -29.43 6.42 -6.01
CA ASN A 154 -29.80 7.60 -6.77
C ASN A 154 -28.52 8.17 -7.39
N THR A 155 -28.47 8.27 -8.72
CA THR A 155 -27.30 8.74 -9.46
C THR A 155 -27.42 10.23 -9.71
N ASP A 156 -26.81 11.04 -8.85
CA ASP A 156 -26.42 12.41 -9.19
C ASP A 156 -24.95 12.60 -8.84
N SER A 157 -24.12 12.57 -9.89
CA SER A 157 -22.80 13.20 -10.05
C SER A 157 -21.76 13.07 -8.92
N ILE A 158 -20.54 12.66 -9.26
CA ILE A 158 -19.34 13.50 -9.18
C ILE A 158 -18.12 12.72 -9.66
N LEU A 159 -17.40 13.35 -10.59
CA LEU A 159 -16.07 13.03 -11.07
C LEU A 159 -15.08 12.99 -9.89
N LEU A 160 -14.58 11.81 -9.48
CA LEU A 160 -13.46 11.75 -8.55
C LEU A 160 -12.16 11.45 -9.29
N VAL A 161 -11.28 12.43 -9.27
CA VAL A 161 -9.86 12.28 -9.56
C VAL A 161 -9.29 11.28 -8.56
N MET A 162 -9.08 10.03 -8.98
CA MET A 162 -8.32 9.05 -8.21
C MET A 162 -6.86 9.55 -8.13
N ILE A 163 -6.54 10.26 -7.04
CA ILE A 163 -5.18 10.64 -6.66
C ILE A 163 -4.47 9.34 -6.26
N LYS A 164 -3.90 8.62 -7.25
CA LYS A 164 -3.15 7.37 -7.08
C LYS A 164 -1.72 7.63 -6.56
N TYR A 165 -1.61 8.32 -5.45
CA TYR A 165 -0.31 8.63 -4.85
C TYR A 165 -0.24 8.02 -3.47
N CYS A 166 0.96 7.58 -3.08
CA CYS A 166 1.23 7.24 -1.70
C CYS A 166 1.39 8.55 -0.94
N ILE A 167 0.50 8.79 0.02
CA ILE A 167 0.39 10.09 0.66
C ILE A 167 1.04 10.01 2.03
N LEU A 168 2.02 10.89 2.26
CA LEU A 168 2.59 11.11 3.58
C LEU A 168 1.50 11.65 4.51
N LYS A 169 1.28 10.96 5.61
CA LYS A 169 0.33 11.33 6.65
C LYS A 169 1.08 12.03 7.76
N SER A 170 0.67 13.25 8.10
CA SER A 170 1.16 13.92 9.30
C SER A 170 0.70 13.12 10.52
N VAL A 171 1.66 12.56 11.25
CA VAL A 171 1.42 11.87 12.53
C VAL A 171 1.42 12.88 13.66
#